data_AF-A0A7C6G1J1-F1
#
_entry.id   AF-A0A7C6G1J1-F1
#
_cell.length_a   1.000
_cell.length_b   1.000
_cell.length_c   1.000
_cell.angle_alpha   90.00
_cell.angle_beta   90.00
_cell.angle_gamma   90.00
#
_symmetry.space_group_name_H-M   'P 1'
#
loop_
_entity.id
_entity.type
_entity.pdbx_description
1 polymer ?
#
loop_
_entity_poly.entity_id
_entity_poly.type
_entity_poly.pdbx_seq_one_letter_code
_entity_poly.pdbx_strand_id
1 'polypeptide(L)' 'MILYNQTFNSVEHFVEELHEYIQYYNEERIRSCLGYVTPIEYRLLAG' A
#
# COMPACT_ATOMS: atom_id res chain seq x y z
N MET A 1 -0.80 2.48 7.86
CA MET A 1 -0.32 1.27 8.55
C MET A 1 1.15 1.04 8.18
N ILE A 2 2.08 0.97 9.14
CA ILE A 2 3.49 0.62 8.86
C ILE A 2 3.70 -0.80 9.39
N LEU A 3 3.86 -1.77 8.48
CA LEU A 3 4.11 -3.20 8.79
C LEU A 3 5.51 -3.46 9.39
N TYR A 4 6.33 -2.44 9.56
CA TYR A 4 7.71 -2.59 10.04
C TYR A 4 7.72 -2.70 11.58
N ASN A 5 8.34 -3.75 12.10
CA ASN A 5 8.51 -3.99 13.54
C ASN A 5 7.24 -4.27 14.37
N GLN A 6 6.18 -4.80 13.76
CA GLN A 6 4.98 -5.23 14.50
C GLN A 6 5.03 -6.71 14.90
N THR A 7 4.56 -7.01 16.09
CA THR A 7 4.28 -8.38 16.54
C THR A 7 2.84 -8.73 16.23
N PHE A 8 2.60 -9.76 15.44
CA PHE A 8 1.26 -10.21 15.08
C PHE A 8 0.79 -11.31 16.03
N ASN A 9 -0.50 -11.30 16.36
CA ASN A 9 -1.10 -12.28 17.27
C ASN A 9 -1.33 -13.65 16.60
N SER A 10 -1.49 -13.67 15.27
CA SER A 10 -1.59 -14.91 14.48
C SER A 10 -1.15 -14.68 13.02
N VAL A 11 -0.96 -15.77 12.28
CA VAL A 11 -0.62 -15.72 10.84
C VAL A 11 -1.79 -15.12 10.04
N GLU A 12 -3.03 -15.45 10.41
CA GLU A 12 -4.23 -14.92 9.76
C GLU A 12 -4.30 -13.40 9.88
N HIS A 13 -4.10 -12.87 11.09
CA HIS A 13 -4.07 -11.42 11.35
C HIS A 13 -2.95 -10.73 10.56
N PHE A 14 -1.79 -11.37 10.42
CA PHE A 14 -0.71 -10.84 9.59
C PHE A 14 -1.10 -10.77 8.10
N VAL A 15 -1.79 -11.79 7.58
CA VAL A 15 -2.23 -11.83 6.18
C VAL A 15 -3.27 -10.75 5.91
N GLU A 16 -4.20 -10.51 6.83
CA GLU A 16 -5.18 -9.42 6.70
C GLU A 16 -4.49 -8.05 6.65
N GLU A 17 -3.61 -7.76 7.60
CA GLU A 17 -2.82 -6.51 7.64
C GLU A 17 -1.94 -6.33 6.39
N LEU A 18 -1.40 -7.43 5.86
CA LEU A 18 -0.61 -7.42 4.63
C LEU A 18 -1.46 -7.06 3.41
N HIS A 19 -2.67 -7.62 3.29
CA HIS A 19 -3.58 -7.28 2.19
C HIS A 19 -3.99 -5.82 2.24
N GLU A 20 -4.35 -5.29 3.42
CA GLU A 20 -4.68 -3.88 3.57
C GLU A 20 -3.51 -2.97 3.19
N TYR A 21 -2.29 -3.32 3.61
CA TYR A 21 -1.11 -2.57 3.24
C TYR A 21 -0.87 -2.56 1.73
N ILE A 22 -1.04 -3.70 1.05
CA ILE A 22 -0.86 -3.80 -0.41
C ILE A 22 -1.90 -2.92 -1.12
N GLN A 23 -3.15 -2.93 -0.67
CA GLN A 23 -4.21 -2.10 -1.24
C GLN A 23 -3.88 -0.62 -1.06
N TYR A 24 -3.60 -0.18 0.17
CA TYR A 24 -3.18 1.18 0.48
C TYR A 24 -1.99 1.61 -0.39
N TYR A 25 -0.97 0.76 -0.51
CA TYR A 25 0.23 1.08 -1.28
C TYR A 25 -0.07 1.31 -2.76
N ASN A 26 -0.98 0.53 -3.35
CA ASN A 26 -1.26 0.60 -4.79
C ASN A 26 -2.30 1.67 -5.15
N GLU A 27 -3.31 1.87 -4.31
CA GLU A 27 -4.51 2.64 -4.65
C GLU A 27 -4.60 3.97 -3.91
N GLU A 28 -4.00 4.11 -2.73
CA GLU A 28 -4.21 5.29 -1.87
C GLU A 28 -2.93 6.08 -1.62
N ARG A 29 -1.75 5.45 -1.79
CA ARG A 29 -0.46 6.07 -1.47
C ARG A 29 -0.06 7.14 -2.48
N ILE A 30 -0.37 8.40 -2.18
CA ILE A 30 0.04 9.53 -2.99
C ILE A 30 1.55 9.80 -2.84
N ARG A 31 2.25 10.02 -3.96
CA ARG A 31 3.66 10.47 -3.98
C ARG A 31 3.83 11.75 -4.79
N SER A 32 4.50 12.74 -4.21
CA SER A 32 4.84 14.00 -4.90
C SER A 32 5.71 13.77 -6.14
N CYS A 33 6.64 12.82 -6.09
CA CYS A 33 7.48 12.46 -7.23
C CYS A 33 6.72 11.82 -8.41
N LEU A 34 5.47 11.40 -8.20
CA LEU A 34 4.59 10.88 -9.25
C LEU A 34 3.61 11.96 -9.76
N GLY A 35 3.73 13.21 -9.29
CA GLY A 35 2.79 14.27 -9.65
C GLY A 35 1.54 14.30 -8.76
N TYR A 36 1.66 13.87 -7.50
CA TYR A 36 0.56 13.82 -6.53
C TYR A 36 -0.59 12.86 -6.91
N VAL A 37 -0.25 11.80 -7.65
CA VAL A 37 -1.18 10.72 -7.98
C VAL A 37 -0.82 9.44 -7.23
N THR A 38 -1.76 8.50 -7.21
CA THR A 38 -1.57 7.15 -6.67
C THR A 38 -0.76 6.28 -7.65
N PRO A 39 -0.16 5.17 -7.20
CA PRO A 39 0.67 4.34 -8.09
C PRO A 39 -0.11 3.71 -9.24
N ILE A 40 -1.38 3.37 -9.04
CA ILE A 40 -2.25 2.88 -10.11
C ILE A 40 -2.57 3.97 -11.14
N GLU A 41 -2.91 5.18 -10.69
CA GLU A 41 -3.15 6.32 -11.59
C GLU A 41 -1.88 6.66 -12.38
N TYR A 42 -0.71 6.63 -11.74
CA TYR A 42 0.56 6.82 -12.43
C TYR A 42 0.78 5.80 -13.55
N ARG A 43 0.47 4.51 -13.31
CA ARG A 43 0.57 3.45 -14.33
C ARG A 43 -0.39 3.69 -15.51
N LEU A 44 -1.60 4.18 -15.23
CA LEU A 44 -2.59 4.51 -16.26
C LEU A 44 -2.19 5.75 -17.08
N LEU A 45 -1.51 6.73 -16.47
CA LEU A 45 -1.00 7.92 -17.14
C LEU A 45 0.27 7.67 -17.96
N ALA A 46 1.07 6.66 -17.57
CA ALA A 46 2.33 6.31 -18.23
C ALA A 46 2.16 5.34 -19.42
N GLY A 47 0.98 4.75 -19.60
CA GLY A 47 0.62 3.90 -20.74
C GLY A 47 -0.10 4.69 -21.83
#